data_AF-A0AAV3JZR6-F1
#
_entry.id   AF-A0AAV3JZR6-F1
#
_cell.length_a   1.000
_cell.length_b   1.000
_cell.length_c   1.000
_cell.angle_alpha   90.00
_cell.angle_beta   90.00
_cell.angle_gamma   90.00
#
_symmetry.space_group_name_H-M   'P 1'
#
loop_
_entity.id
_entity.type
_entity.pdbx_description
1 polymer ?
#
loop_
_entity_poly.entity_id
_entity_poly.type
_entity_poly.pdbx_seq_one_letter_code
_entity_poly.pdbx_strand_id
1 'polypeptide(L)'
;MIVRDKSNVFKLLFAWKGTILPKVLPALSFVVLISACVVWLSYYHWIQIPTVPAIGFTIFGVILSICTGFRNNACYDRWWEGRKLWGALIANARHIVRDSHVLSNEQREHLIHQVLIFSNLLRDRLRQQTVEPTKFLEHAYLNNSSLNYLNEHINAPQFVLENIQKDLVKALKDGEISDIIYGTLTRHIVELGNIQAGCDRIAGTPLPYSYSVLLHRAVYCFCFILPFSLEAALGIWTPLIVGLIAYMFLGLDALSAQIEEPFGLQENDLPLDSIVRLIERESLSSLGQPLPPIIEAQDNNLL
;
A
#
# COMPACT_ATOMS: atom_id res chain seq x y z
N MET A 1 -6.77 3.28 0.68
CA MET A 1 -6.23 4.63 0.42
C MET A 1 -7.29 5.68 0.71
N ILE A 2 -6.93 6.65 1.53
CA ILE A 2 -7.82 7.76 1.85
C ILE A 2 -7.81 8.84 0.76
N VAL A 3 -9.00 9.14 0.24
CA VAL A 3 -9.27 10.21 -0.72
C VAL A 3 -10.08 11.29 -0.02
N ARG A 4 -9.38 12.35 0.41
CA ARG A 4 -9.98 13.52 1.05
C ARG A 4 -9.86 14.76 0.19
N ASP A 5 -10.85 15.63 0.31
CA ASP A 5 -10.74 17.00 -0.16
C ASP A 5 -9.66 17.75 0.65
N LYS A 6 -8.66 18.27 -0.05
CA LYS A 6 -7.51 18.98 0.51
C LYS A 6 -7.71 20.51 0.54
N SER A 7 -8.85 21.01 0.08
CA SER A 7 -9.12 22.45 -0.04
C SER A 7 -9.25 23.17 1.31
N ASN A 8 -9.68 22.47 2.36
CA ASN A 8 -9.92 23.05 3.68
C ASN A 8 -8.78 22.73 4.66
N VAL A 9 -7.89 23.69 4.85
CA VAL A 9 -6.71 23.60 5.74
C VAL A 9 -7.10 23.30 7.20
N PHE A 10 -8.21 23.86 7.70
CA PHE A 10 -8.65 23.61 9.08
C PHE A 10 -9.15 22.18 9.28
N LYS A 11 -9.91 21.63 8.33
CA LYS A 11 -10.31 20.21 8.37
C LYS A 11 -9.11 19.27 8.29
N LEU A 12 -8.05 19.68 7.58
CA LEU A 12 -6.81 18.91 7.47
C LEU A 12 -6.00 18.93 8.78
N LEU A 13 -5.95 20.07 9.47
CA LEU A 13 -5.25 20.23 10.75
C LEU A 13 -5.84 19.34 11.86
N PHE A 14 -7.17 19.23 11.91
CA PHE A 14 -7.89 18.45 12.93
C PHE A 14 -8.35 17.08 12.44
N ALA A 15 -7.79 16.59 11.33
CA ALA A 15 -8.08 15.27 10.81
C ALA A 15 -7.60 14.17 11.79
N TRP A 16 -8.46 13.21 12.09
CA TRP A 16 -8.15 12.10 13.01
C TRP A 16 -7.98 10.77 12.28
N LYS A 17 -9.07 10.24 11.69
CA LYS A 17 -9.04 9.02 10.87
C LYS A 17 -8.06 9.18 9.71
N GLY A 18 -7.28 8.17 9.34
CA GLY A 18 -6.33 8.29 8.22
C GLY A 18 -5.00 8.94 8.48
N THR A 19 -4.86 9.60 9.63
CA THR A 19 -3.60 10.24 10.00
C THR A 19 -2.75 9.28 10.80
N ILE A 20 -1.46 9.60 10.92
CA ILE A 20 -0.55 8.80 11.74
C ILE A 20 -0.73 9.06 13.25
N LEU A 21 -1.42 10.15 13.62
CA LEU A 21 -1.55 10.61 14.99
C LEU A 21 -2.11 9.54 15.94
N PRO A 22 -3.21 8.82 15.64
CA PRO A 22 -3.74 7.78 16.54
C PRO A 22 -2.74 6.64 16.80
N LYS A 23 -1.90 6.30 15.81
CA LYS A 23 -0.88 5.24 15.95
C LYS A 23 0.26 5.66 16.89
N VAL A 24 0.68 6.92 16.81
CA VAL A 24 1.79 7.44 17.63
C VAL A 24 1.33 8.04 18.96
N LEU A 25 0.03 8.29 19.13
CA LEU A 25 -0.56 8.94 20.31
C LEU A 25 -0.16 8.28 21.63
N PRO A 26 -0.11 6.94 21.79
CA PRO A 26 0.30 6.33 23.05
C PRO A 26 1.74 6.67 23.43
N ALA A 27 2.67 6.54 22.47
CA ALA A 27 4.09 6.88 22.68
C ALA A 27 4.27 8.38 22.90
N LEU A 28 3.59 9.22 22.11
CA LEU A 28 3.61 10.67 22.25
C LEU A 28 3.09 11.12 23.62
N SER A 29 1.97 10.56 24.07
CA SER A 29 1.40 10.87 25.38
C SER A 29 2.36 10.48 26.50
N PHE A 30 3.03 9.33 26.38
CA PHE A 30 4.05 8.92 27.34
C PHE A 30 5.25 9.87 27.39
N VAL A 31 5.76 10.33 26.23
CA VAL A 31 6.84 11.33 26.15
C VAL A 31 6.42 12.65 26.79
N VAL A 32 5.21 13.13 26.49
CA VAL A 32 4.67 14.38 27.06
C VAL A 32 4.48 14.27 28.57
N LEU A 33 3.99 13.12 29.07
CA LEU A 33 3.85 12.85 30.50
C LEU A 33 5.21 12.82 31.22
N ILE A 34 6.23 12.18 30.64
CA ILE A 34 7.60 12.22 31.17
C ILE A 34 8.08 13.67 31.22
N SER A 35 7.87 14.43 30.15
CA SER A 35 8.28 15.84 30.11
C SER A 35 7.58 16.69 31.17
N ALA A 36 6.28 16.49 31.38
CA ALA A 36 5.54 17.19 32.42
C ALA A 36 6.03 16.81 33.82
N CYS A 37 6.31 15.53 34.05
CA CYS A 37 6.87 15.03 35.30
C CYS A 37 8.25 15.63 35.59
N VAL A 38 9.13 15.67 34.58
CA VAL A 38 10.47 16.26 34.69
C VAL A 38 10.41 17.74 35.06
N VAL A 39 9.55 18.53 34.40
CA VAL A 39 9.32 19.94 34.73
C VAL A 39 8.76 20.10 36.15
N TRP A 40 7.79 19.26 36.53
CA TRP A 40 7.19 19.31 37.86
C TRP A 40 8.21 19.02 38.96
N LEU A 41 9.02 17.97 38.82
CA LEU A 41 10.07 17.61 39.79
C LEU A 41 11.15 18.69 39.91
N SER A 42 11.53 19.31 38.80
CA SER A 42 12.49 20.42 38.78
C SER A 42 11.94 21.67 39.45
N TYR A 43 10.66 22.01 39.19
CA TYR A 43 9.98 23.16 39.79
C TYR A 43 9.93 23.09 41.32
N TYR A 44 9.69 21.91 41.89
CA TYR A 44 9.68 21.70 43.34
C TYR A 44 11.08 21.44 43.94
N HIS A 45 12.14 21.53 43.15
CA HIS A 45 13.53 21.26 43.55
C HIS A 45 13.75 19.87 44.19
N TRP A 46 12.90 18.89 43.85
CA TRP A 46 13.03 17.52 44.38
C TRP A 46 14.18 16.76 43.73
N ILE A 47 14.56 17.12 42.50
CA ILE A 47 15.67 16.51 41.76
C ILE A 47 16.46 17.60 41.05
N GLN A 48 17.78 17.60 41.23
CA GLN A 48 18.70 18.33 40.34
C GLN A 48 19.04 17.43 39.16
N ILE A 49 18.37 17.62 38.03
CA ILE A 49 18.66 16.86 36.82
C ILE A 49 19.99 17.37 36.24
N PRO A 50 21.00 16.50 36.04
CA PRO A 50 22.23 16.90 35.37
C PRO A 50 21.89 17.44 33.99
N THR A 51 22.33 18.66 33.68
CA THR A 51 22.03 19.30 32.40
C THR A 51 22.63 18.47 31.28
N VAL A 52 21.79 17.80 30.50
CA VAL A 52 22.22 17.09 29.30
C VAL A 52 22.44 18.14 28.20
N PRO A 53 23.67 18.29 27.66
CA PRO A 53 23.97 19.38 26.73
C PRO A 53 23.08 19.33 25.47
N ALA A 54 22.30 20.41 25.25
CA ALA A 54 21.40 20.53 24.11
C ALA A 54 22.10 20.42 22.74
N ILE A 55 23.40 20.75 22.70
CA ILE A 55 24.21 20.61 21.48
C ILE A 55 24.31 19.15 21.01
N GLY A 56 24.41 18.19 21.94
CA GLY A 56 24.44 16.77 21.61
C GLY A 56 23.12 16.29 21.00
N PHE A 57 22.00 16.78 21.54
CA PHE A 57 20.67 16.52 21.00
C PHE A 57 20.43 17.16 19.64
N THR A 58 21.02 18.32 19.39
CA THR A 58 20.95 18.98 18.09
C THR A 58 21.67 18.14 17.03
N ILE A 59 22.89 17.68 17.31
CA ILE A 59 23.65 16.81 16.41
C ILE A 59 22.89 15.48 16.17
N PHE A 60 22.41 14.84 17.24
CA PHE A 60 21.65 13.60 17.12
C PHE A 60 20.36 13.80 16.32
N GLY A 61 19.63 14.89 16.56
CA GLY A 61 18.42 15.24 15.84
C GLY A 61 18.67 15.47 14.34
N VAL A 62 19.77 16.12 13.97
CA VAL A 62 20.17 16.29 12.56
C VAL A 62 20.47 14.95 11.91
N ILE A 63 21.28 14.09 12.54
CA ILE A 63 21.60 12.76 12.02
C ILE A 63 20.32 11.93 11.86
N LEU A 64 19.46 11.93 12.88
CA LEU A 64 18.20 11.20 12.87
C LEU A 64 17.26 11.71 11.77
N SER A 65 17.18 13.03 11.57
CA SER A 65 16.38 13.63 10.50
C SER A 65 16.84 13.17 9.12
N ILE A 66 18.16 13.15 8.89
CA ILE A 66 18.74 12.70 7.62
C ILE A 66 18.44 11.22 7.40
N CYS A 67 18.70 10.36 8.39
CA CYS A 67 18.46 8.93 8.24
C CYS A 67 16.97 8.59 8.08
N THR A 68 16.08 9.27 8.81
CA THR A 68 14.63 9.12 8.66
C THR A 68 14.18 9.56 7.27
N GLY A 69 14.77 10.64 6.72
CA GLY A 69 14.52 11.09 5.35
C GLY A 69 14.90 10.04 4.30
N PHE A 70 16.06 9.39 4.43
CA PHE A 70 16.46 8.30 3.54
C PHE A 70 15.49 7.10 3.62
N ARG A 71 15.08 6.70 4.83
CA ARG A 71 14.08 5.64 5.01
C ARG A 71 12.76 5.99 4.33
N ASN A 72 12.26 7.20 4.59
CA ASN A 72 10.98 7.65 4.06
C ASN A 72 10.98 7.68 2.53
N ASN A 73 12.08 8.12 1.90
CA ASN A 73 12.23 8.08 0.44
C ASN A 73 12.19 6.64 -0.08
N ALA A 74 12.92 5.71 0.55
CA ALA A 74 12.92 4.31 0.13
C ALA A 74 11.53 3.64 0.28
N CYS A 75 10.79 3.92 1.36
CA CYS A 75 9.43 3.43 1.54
C CYS A 75 8.46 4.06 0.52
N TYR A 76 8.60 5.36 0.24
CA TYR A 76 7.79 6.06 -0.76
C TYR A 76 8.02 5.51 -2.17
N ASP A 77 9.28 5.24 -2.54
CA ASP A 77 9.61 4.66 -3.86
C ASP A 77 8.98 3.28 -4.04
N ARG A 78 8.99 2.42 -3.00
CA ARG A 78 8.26 1.13 -3.01
C ARG A 78 6.77 1.34 -3.22
N TRP A 79 6.16 2.25 -2.45
CA TRP A 79 4.73 2.52 -2.56
C TRP A 79 4.35 3.00 -3.96
N TRP A 80 5.14 3.93 -4.50
CA TRP A 80 4.94 4.46 -5.84
C TRP A 80 5.18 3.42 -6.93
N GLU A 81 6.16 2.53 -6.76
CA GLU A 81 6.38 1.40 -7.65
C GLU A 81 5.16 0.47 -7.68
N GLY A 82 4.61 0.11 -6.51
CA GLY A 82 3.37 -0.65 -6.40
C GLY A 82 2.21 0.04 -7.16
N ARG A 83 2.06 1.35 -6.98
CA ARG A 83 1.02 2.12 -7.68
C ARG A 83 1.23 2.11 -9.20
N LYS A 84 2.47 2.23 -9.69
CA LYS A 84 2.79 2.17 -11.13
C LYS A 84 2.45 0.81 -11.72
N LEU A 85 2.79 -0.29 -11.04
CA LEU A 85 2.48 -1.66 -11.48
C LEU A 85 0.96 -1.88 -11.62
N TRP A 86 0.18 -1.48 -10.62
CA TRP A 86 -1.29 -1.55 -10.71
C TRP A 86 -1.88 -0.58 -11.75
N GLY A 87 -1.20 0.54 -12.06
CA GLY A 87 -1.54 1.40 -13.19
C GLY A 87 -1.30 0.73 -14.54
N ALA A 88 -0.18 0.03 -14.68
CA ALA A 88 0.14 -0.77 -15.86
C ALA A 88 -0.85 -1.94 -16.04
N LEU A 89 -1.36 -2.52 -14.94
CA LEU A 89 -2.41 -3.53 -14.99
C LEU A 89 -3.70 -2.99 -15.62
N ILE A 90 -4.16 -1.81 -15.19
CA ILE A 90 -5.31 -1.14 -15.79
C ILE A 90 -5.09 -0.90 -17.29
N ALA A 91 -3.91 -0.39 -17.67
CA ALA A 91 -3.59 -0.12 -19.07
C ALA A 91 -3.60 -1.40 -19.92
N ASN A 92 -2.94 -2.47 -19.46
CA ASN A 92 -2.90 -3.74 -20.19
C ASN A 92 -4.28 -4.41 -20.26
N ALA A 93 -5.10 -4.34 -19.21
CA ALA A 93 -6.47 -4.82 -19.27
C ALA A 93 -7.27 -4.09 -20.37
N ARG A 94 -7.15 -2.77 -20.47
CA ARG A 94 -7.78 -1.97 -21.55
C ARG A 94 -7.24 -2.36 -22.93
N HIS A 95 -5.95 -2.61 -23.06
CA HIS A 95 -5.35 -3.06 -24.33
C HIS A 95 -5.87 -4.43 -24.75
N ILE A 96 -6.00 -5.38 -23.81
CA ILE A 96 -6.58 -6.70 -24.07
C ILE A 96 -8.05 -6.57 -24.49
N VAL A 97 -8.85 -5.78 -23.77
CA VAL A 97 -10.27 -5.56 -24.10
C VAL A 97 -10.43 -4.97 -25.51
N ARG A 98 -9.56 -4.03 -25.91
CA ARG A 98 -9.55 -3.43 -27.26
C ARG A 98 -9.10 -4.42 -28.33
N ASP A 99 -7.97 -5.10 -28.11
CA ASP A 99 -7.33 -5.93 -29.14
C ASP A 99 -8.01 -7.30 -29.27
N SER A 100 -8.77 -7.74 -28.27
CA SER A 100 -9.56 -8.98 -28.30
C SER A 100 -10.75 -8.98 -29.27
N HIS A 101 -11.10 -7.85 -29.89
CA HIS A 101 -12.14 -7.79 -30.93
C HIS A 101 -11.83 -8.61 -32.18
N VAL A 102 -10.58 -9.02 -32.35
CA VAL A 102 -10.15 -9.96 -33.41
C VAL A 102 -10.63 -11.40 -33.16
N LEU A 103 -11.00 -11.74 -31.93
CA LEU A 103 -11.48 -13.05 -31.53
C LEU A 103 -12.99 -13.19 -31.76
N SER A 104 -13.49 -14.43 -31.77
CA SER A 104 -14.93 -14.68 -31.70
C SER A 104 -15.51 -14.13 -30.39
N ASN A 105 -16.82 -13.84 -30.37
CA ASN A 105 -17.47 -13.28 -29.18
C ASN A 105 -17.29 -14.17 -27.93
N GLU A 106 -17.40 -15.48 -28.09
CA GLU A 106 -17.24 -16.46 -27.01
C GLU A 106 -15.80 -16.44 -26.45
N GLN A 107 -14.80 -16.47 -27.32
CA GLN A 107 -13.39 -16.43 -26.90
C GLN A 107 -13.00 -15.09 -26.30
N ARG A 108 -13.53 -14.00 -26.85
CA ARG A 108 -13.34 -12.65 -26.33
C ARG A 108 -13.88 -12.54 -24.90
N GLU A 109 -15.10 -13.01 -24.69
CA GLU A 109 -15.72 -13.04 -23.36
C GLU A 109 -14.88 -13.90 -22.40
N HIS A 110 -14.48 -15.10 -22.82
CA HIS A 110 -13.64 -15.98 -22.02
C HIS A 110 -12.31 -15.34 -21.61
N LEU A 111 -11.59 -14.74 -22.57
CA LEU A 111 -10.32 -14.05 -22.33
C LEU A 111 -10.49 -12.89 -21.33
N ILE A 112 -11.53 -12.08 -21.51
CA ILE A 112 -11.81 -10.95 -20.61
C ILE A 112 -12.08 -11.46 -19.20
N HIS A 113 -12.89 -12.50 -19.03
CA HIS A 113 -13.12 -13.09 -17.70
C HIS A 113 -11.85 -13.66 -17.08
N GLN A 114 -10.97 -14.31 -17.85
CA GLN A 114 -9.67 -14.76 -17.34
C GLN A 114 -8.80 -13.58 -16.85
N VAL A 115 -8.79 -12.44 -17.53
CA VAL A 115 -8.09 -11.23 -17.07
C VAL A 115 -8.69 -10.66 -15.77
N LEU A 116 -10.03 -10.72 -15.61
CA LEU A 116 -10.70 -10.33 -14.37
C LEU A 116 -10.35 -11.27 -13.21
N ILE A 117 -10.31 -12.58 -13.48
CA ILE A 117 -9.89 -13.60 -12.51
C ILE A 117 -8.44 -13.33 -12.09
N PHE A 118 -7.54 -13.15 -13.06
CA PHE A 118 -6.13 -12.81 -12.80
C PHE A 118 -5.99 -11.59 -11.90
N SER A 119 -6.71 -10.50 -12.19
CA SER A 119 -6.63 -9.24 -11.44
C SER A 119 -7.06 -9.42 -9.97
N ASN A 120 -8.14 -10.18 -9.73
CA ASN A 120 -8.59 -10.50 -8.38
C ASN A 120 -7.61 -11.44 -7.65
N LEU A 121 -7.14 -12.51 -8.32
CA LEU A 121 -6.18 -13.44 -7.72
C LEU A 121 -4.87 -12.74 -7.35
N LEU A 122 -4.40 -11.79 -8.16
CA LEU A 122 -3.21 -11.01 -7.86
C LEU A 122 -3.41 -10.15 -6.61
N ARG A 123 -4.57 -9.48 -6.47
CA ARG A 123 -4.92 -8.75 -5.24
C ARG A 123 -4.88 -9.68 -4.03
N ASP A 124 -5.59 -10.80 -4.10
CA ASP A 124 -5.79 -11.71 -2.97
C ASP A 124 -4.44 -12.34 -2.56
N ARG A 125 -3.60 -12.70 -3.54
CA ARG A 125 -2.23 -13.16 -3.34
C ARG A 125 -1.39 -12.15 -2.57
N LEU A 126 -1.39 -10.88 -2.98
CA LEU A 126 -0.60 -9.83 -2.33
C LEU A 126 -1.06 -9.54 -0.90
N ARG A 127 -2.32 -9.85 -0.58
CA ARG A 127 -2.90 -9.73 0.75
C ARG A 127 -2.86 -11.02 1.58
N GLN A 128 -2.34 -12.11 1.01
CA GLN A 128 -2.35 -13.44 1.62
C GLN A 128 -3.78 -13.89 2.02
N GLN A 129 -4.78 -13.47 1.24
CA GLN A 129 -6.18 -13.82 1.44
C GLN A 129 -6.52 -15.08 0.64
N THR A 130 -7.39 -15.92 1.19
CA THR A 130 -7.98 -17.04 0.46
C THR A 130 -8.95 -16.50 -0.60
N VAL A 131 -8.94 -17.08 -1.80
CA VAL A 131 -9.82 -16.69 -2.90
C VAL A 131 -11.28 -16.90 -2.46
N GLU A 132 -12.04 -15.82 -2.28
CA GLU A 132 -13.45 -15.90 -1.91
C GLU A 132 -14.32 -16.20 -3.13
N PRO A 133 -15.02 -17.35 -3.20
CA PRO A 133 -15.80 -17.75 -4.36
C PRO A 133 -16.86 -16.73 -4.78
N THR A 134 -17.51 -16.08 -3.81
CA THR A 134 -18.63 -15.16 -4.01
C THR A 134 -18.28 -13.95 -4.88
N LYS A 135 -17.03 -13.49 -4.88
CA LYS A 135 -16.58 -12.36 -5.72
C LYS A 135 -16.42 -12.71 -7.19
N PHE A 136 -16.29 -14.01 -7.52
CA PHE A 136 -16.06 -14.50 -8.89
C PHE A 136 -17.31 -15.12 -9.52
N LEU A 137 -18.24 -15.62 -8.69
CA LEU A 137 -19.40 -16.41 -9.12
C LEU A 137 -20.45 -15.62 -9.91
N GLU A 138 -20.59 -14.31 -9.70
CA GLU A 138 -21.62 -13.52 -10.40
C GLU A 138 -21.28 -13.26 -11.87
N HIS A 139 -20.00 -13.32 -12.27
CA HIS A 139 -19.58 -12.84 -13.60
C HIS A 139 -18.65 -13.79 -14.35
N ALA A 140 -17.97 -14.76 -13.72
CA ALA A 140 -16.89 -15.51 -14.38
C ALA A 140 -17.25 -16.93 -14.85
N TYR A 141 -18.53 -17.36 -14.76
CA TYR A 141 -18.95 -18.74 -15.08
C TYR A 141 -18.09 -19.84 -14.43
N LEU A 142 -17.40 -19.54 -13.32
CA LEU A 142 -16.54 -20.50 -12.63
C LEU A 142 -17.38 -21.34 -11.68
N ASN A 143 -17.37 -22.66 -11.86
CA ASN A 143 -17.96 -23.58 -10.90
C ASN A 143 -17.14 -23.61 -9.60
N ASN A 144 -17.78 -23.91 -8.46
CA ASN A 144 -17.11 -24.03 -7.16
C ASN A 144 -15.91 -25.01 -7.16
N SER A 145 -15.96 -26.05 -8.01
CA SER A 145 -14.86 -27.00 -8.19
C SER A 145 -13.63 -26.37 -8.85
N SER A 146 -13.82 -25.51 -9.85
CA SER A 146 -12.73 -24.81 -10.56
C SER A 146 -12.03 -23.80 -9.65
N LEU A 147 -12.77 -23.14 -8.74
CA LEU A 147 -12.22 -22.21 -7.76
C LEU A 147 -11.37 -22.91 -6.69
N ASN A 148 -11.81 -24.08 -6.21
CA ASN A 148 -11.02 -24.88 -5.28
C ASN A 148 -9.70 -25.35 -5.92
N TYR A 149 -9.74 -25.73 -7.20
CA TYR A 149 -8.54 -26.11 -7.94
C TYR A 149 -7.52 -24.96 -8.08
N LEU A 150 -7.99 -23.72 -8.26
CA LEU A 150 -7.13 -22.54 -8.28
C LEU A 150 -6.46 -22.26 -6.92
N ASN A 151 -7.18 -22.50 -5.81
CA ASN A 151 -6.62 -22.34 -4.45
C ASN A 151 -5.51 -23.34 -4.13
N GLU A 152 -5.50 -24.52 -4.77
CA GLU A 152 -4.46 -25.53 -4.58
C GLU A 152 -3.14 -25.17 -5.29
N HIS A 153 -3.16 -24.21 -6.21
CA HIS A 153 -1.97 -23.81 -6.96
C HIS A 153 -1.11 -22.81 -6.19
N ILE A 154 0.19 -23.10 -6.10
CA ILE A 154 1.22 -22.22 -5.49
C ILE A 154 1.18 -20.80 -6.08
N ASN A 155 0.88 -20.71 -7.38
CA ASN A 155 0.78 -19.45 -8.10
C ASN A 155 -0.46 -19.41 -9.01
N ALA A 156 -1.63 -19.26 -8.39
CA ALA A 156 -2.91 -19.21 -9.08
C ALA A 156 -3.00 -18.11 -10.17
N PRO A 157 -2.53 -16.85 -9.96
CA PRO A 157 -2.55 -15.86 -11.03
C PRO A 157 -1.75 -16.29 -12.26
N GLN A 158 -0.55 -16.85 -12.08
CA GLN A 158 0.28 -17.32 -13.19
C GLN A 158 -0.38 -18.49 -13.93
N PHE A 159 -1.06 -19.38 -13.22
CA PHE A 159 -1.81 -20.47 -13.83
C PHE A 159 -2.92 -19.96 -14.76
N VAL A 160 -3.59 -18.87 -14.39
CA VAL A 160 -4.57 -18.21 -15.27
C VAL A 160 -3.90 -17.65 -16.53
N LEU A 161 -2.72 -17.02 -16.41
CA LEU A 161 -1.97 -16.56 -17.58
C LEU A 161 -1.55 -17.73 -18.50
N GLU A 162 -1.21 -18.88 -17.92
CA GLU A 162 -0.90 -20.09 -18.70
C GLU A 162 -2.12 -20.59 -19.49
N ASN A 163 -3.32 -20.53 -18.89
CA ASN A 163 -4.56 -20.91 -19.57
C ASN A 163 -4.90 -19.93 -20.71
N ILE A 164 -4.78 -18.62 -20.48
CA ILE A 164 -4.90 -17.61 -21.53
C ILE A 164 -3.97 -17.96 -22.70
N GLN A 165 -2.71 -18.29 -22.41
CA GLN A 165 -1.74 -18.61 -23.45
C GLN A 165 -2.12 -19.88 -24.23
N LYS A 166 -2.62 -20.92 -23.56
CA LYS A 166 -3.11 -22.16 -24.22
C LYS A 166 -4.27 -21.86 -25.16
N ASP A 167 -5.20 -21.02 -24.75
CA ASP A 167 -6.36 -20.63 -25.56
C ASP A 167 -5.94 -19.83 -26.80
N LEU A 168 -5.00 -18.88 -26.66
CA LEU A 168 -4.46 -18.13 -27.78
C LEU A 168 -3.66 -19.01 -28.76
N VAL A 169 -2.88 -19.97 -28.25
CA VAL A 169 -2.16 -20.95 -29.10
C VAL A 169 -3.13 -21.85 -29.84
N LYS A 170 -4.25 -22.23 -29.21
CA LYS A 170 -5.29 -23.02 -29.87
C LYS A 170 -5.94 -22.21 -31.01
N ALA A 171 -6.35 -20.97 -30.76
CA ALA A 171 -6.91 -20.09 -31.80
C ALA A 171 -5.94 -19.88 -32.97
N LEU A 172 -4.63 -19.81 -32.70
CA LEU A 172 -3.60 -19.76 -33.75
C LEU A 172 -3.55 -21.05 -34.58
N LYS A 173 -3.52 -22.23 -33.92
CA LYS A 173 -3.47 -23.53 -34.60
C LYS A 173 -4.72 -23.83 -35.41
N ASP A 174 -5.87 -23.35 -34.93
CA ASP A 174 -7.16 -23.51 -35.60
C ASP A 174 -7.34 -22.49 -36.75
N GLY A 175 -6.39 -21.56 -36.92
CA GLY A 175 -6.36 -20.58 -38.02
C GLY A 175 -7.30 -19.38 -37.82
N GLU A 176 -7.83 -19.19 -36.61
CA GLU A 176 -8.75 -18.09 -36.28
C GLU A 176 -8.01 -16.76 -36.13
N ILE A 177 -6.74 -16.79 -35.72
CA ILE A 177 -5.86 -15.62 -35.63
C ILE A 177 -4.55 -15.87 -36.37
N SER A 178 -3.92 -14.81 -36.88
CA SER A 178 -2.60 -14.87 -37.52
C SER A 178 -1.45 -14.71 -36.53
N ASP A 179 -0.23 -15.06 -36.94
CA ASP A 179 0.99 -14.91 -36.12
C ASP A 179 1.18 -13.48 -35.59
N ILE A 180 0.85 -12.46 -36.40
CA ILE A 180 0.99 -11.05 -36.03
C ILE A 180 -0.01 -10.68 -34.93
N ILE A 181 -1.25 -11.17 -35.04
CA ILE A 181 -2.32 -10.94 -34.04
C ILE A 181 -1.97 -11.68 -32.75
N TYR A 182 -1.57 -12.95 -32.85
CA TYR A 182 -1.11 -13.75 -31.72
C TYR A 182 0.05 -13.07 -30.97
N GLY A 183 1.05 -12.57 -31.70
CA GLY A 183 2.17 -11.85 -31.11
C GLY A 183 1.76 -10.54 -30.42
N THR A 184 0.74 -9.85 -30.94
CA THR A 184 0.19 -8.63 -30.33
C THR A 184 -0.54 -8.93 -29.03
N LEU A 185 -1.44 -9.93 -29.02
CA LEU A 185 -2.17 -10.35 -27.83
C LEU A 185 -1.22 -10.90 -26.75
N THR A 186 -0.28 -11.77 -27.15
CA THR A 186 0.71 -12.37 -26.24
C THR A 186 1.56 -11.31 -25.53
N ARG A 187 1.89 -10.19 -26.19
CA ARG A 187 2.65 -9.10 -25.58
C ARG A 187 1.95 -8.57 -24.33
N HIS A 188 0.63 -8.36 -24.38
CA HIS A 188 -0.14 -7.88 -23.23
C HIS A 188 -0.16 -8.92 -22.11
N ILE A 189 -0.22 -10.21 -22.44
CA ILE A 189 -0.19 -11.30 -21.44
C ILE A 189 1.18 -11.39 -20.76
N VAL A 190 2.27 -11.22 -21.51
CA VAL A 190 3.62 -11.13 -20.95
C VAL A 190 3.74 -9.93 -20.00
N GLU A 191 3.17 -8.79 -20.35
CA GLU A 191 3.15 -7.62 -19.46
C GLU A 191 2.36 -7.88 -18.17
N LEU A 192 1.25 -8.62 -18.20
CA LEU A 192 0.56 -9.05 -16.98
C LEU A 192 1.47 -9.90 -16.08
N GLY A 193 2.25 -10.82 -16.67
CA GLY A 193 3.24 -11.62 -15.94
C GLY A 193 4.37 -10.76 -15.34
N ASN A 194 4.87 -9.77 -16.09
CA ASN A 194 5.88 -8.82 -15.59
C ASN A 194 5.35 -7.98 -14.42
N ILE A 195 4.08 -7.55 -14.50
CA ILE A 195 3.41 -6.83 -13.42
C ILE A 195 3.32 -7.71 -12.17
N GLN A 196 2.87 -8.96 -12.32
CA GLN A 196 2.82 -9.91 -11.21
C GLN A 196 4.20 -10.09 -10.58
N ALA A 197 5.24 -10.34 -11.38
CA ALA A 197 6.60 -10.52 -10.88
C ALA A 197 7.13 -9.28 -10.14
N GLY A 198 6.81 -8.07 -10.64
CA GLY A 198 7.12 -6.82 -9.97
C GLY A 198 6.42 -6.69 -8.61
N CYS A 199 5.14 -7.05 -8.55
CA CYS A 199 4.36 -7.07 -7.31
C CYS A 199 4.91 -8.10 -6.31
N ASP A 200 5.22 -9.32 -6.76
CA ASP A 200 5.82 -10.37 -5.93
C ASP A 200 7.21 -9.94 -5.41
N ARG A 201 8.02 -9.20 -6.20
CA ARG A 201 9.29 -8.63 -5.73
C ARG A 201 9.08 -7.62 -4.60
N ILE A 202 8.09 -6.72 -4.73
CA ILE A 202 7.76 -5.74 -3.69
C ILE A 202 7.21 -6.45 -2.45
N ALA A 203 6.37 -7.48 -2.58
CA ALA A 203 5.86 -8.20 -1.42
C ALA A 203 6.94 -9.07 -0.75
N GLY A 204 7.80 -9.71 -1.53
CA GLY A 204 8.77 -10.70 -1.05
C GLY A 204 10.14 -10.14 -0.62
N THR A 205 10.45 -8.89 -0.95
CA THR A 205 11.80 -8.30 -0.70
C THR A 205 11.71 -7.03 0.14
N PRO A 206 11.33 -7.08 1.43
CA PRO A 206 11.17 -5.89 2.28
C PRO A 206 12.50 -5.13 2.45
N LEU A 207 12.44 -3.91 3.01
CA LEU A 207 13.67 -3.19 3.37
C LEU A 207 14.45 -4.02 4.42
N PRO A 208 15.80 -3.93 4.44
CA PRO A 208 16.59 -4.65 5.41
C PRO A 208 16.13 -4.37 6.83
N TYR A 209 15.68 -5.41 7.54
CA TYR A 209 15.07 -5.28 8.87
C TYR A 209 15.98 -4.57 9.89
N SER A 210 17.30 -4.77 9.78
CA SER A 210 18.29 -4.10 10.63
C SER A 210 18.21 -2.57 10.55
N TYR A 211 17.91 -2.02 9.36
CA TYR A 211 17.75 -0.59 9.15
C TYR A 211 16.51 -0.05 9.86
N SER A 212 15.37 -0.74 9.70
CA SER A 212 14.11 -0.37 10.36
C SER A 212 14.25 -0.44 11.88
N VAL A 213 14.88 -1.49 12.43
CA VAL A 213 15.10 -1.62 13.89
C VAL A 213 16.03 -0.54 14.43
N LEU A 214 17.14 -0.25 13.74
CA LEU A 214 18.10 0.77 14.18
C LEU A 214 17.43 2.15 14.25
N LEU A 215 16.69 2.53 13.20
CA LEU A 215 16.02 3.83 13.17
C LEU A 215 14.90 3.93 14.19
N HIS A 216 14.06 2.90 14.29
CA HIS A 216 12.98 2.87 15.27
C HIS A 216 13.52 3.04 16.70
N ARG A 217 14.60 2.32 17.05
CA ARG A 217 15.25 2.48 18.36
C ARG A 217 15.85 3.88 18.55
N ALA A 218 16.52 4.43 17.54
CA ALA A 218 17.12 5.75 17.62
C ALA A 218 16.07 6.86 17.82
N VAL A 219 14.94 6.78 17.11
CA VAL A 219 13.80 7.71 17.25
C VAL A 219 13.24 7.68 18.67
N TYR A 220 12.97 6.50 19.22
CA TYR A 220 12.38 6.36 20.55
C TYR A 220 13.36 6.80 21.64
N CYS A 221 14.63 6.40 21.56
CA CYS A 221 15.67 6.85 22.48
C CYS A 221 15.80 8.37 22.47
N PHE A 222 15.81 8.99 21.28
CA PHE A 222 15.85 10.44 21.15
C PHE A 222 14.65 11.11 21.85
N CYS A 223 13.43 10.67 21.53
CA CYS A 223 12.21 11.28 22.07
C CYS A 223 12.09 11.11 23.59
N PHE A 224 12.55 9.99 24.16
CA PHE A 224 12.50 9.75 25.61
C PHE A 224 13.54 10.55 26.40
N ILE A 225 14.71 10.83 25.82
CA ILE A 225 15.77 11.59 26.51
C ILE A 225 15.61 13.11 26.27
N LEU A 226 14.94 13.52 25.19
CA LEU A 226 14.73 14.93 24.83
C LEU A 226 14.20 15.83 25.97
N PRO A 227 13.23 15.40 26.82
CA PRO A 227 12.74 16.25 27.91
C PRO A 227 13.82 16.68 28.89
N PHE A 228 14.78 15.79 29.19
CA PHE A 228 15.86 16.06 30.13
C PHE A 228 16.89 17.05 29.59
N SER A 229 16.98 17.21 28.27
CA SER A 229 17.88 18.17 27.64
C SER A 229 17.27 19.57 27.53
N LEU A 230 15.95 19.65 27.33
CA LEU A 230 15.26 20.92 27.08
C LEU A 230 14.65 21.56 28.33
N GLU A 231 14.46 20.82 29.41
CA GLU A 231 13.81 21.32 30.63
C GLU A 231 14.50 22.58 31.18
N ALA A 232 15.83 22.54 31.36
CA ALA A 232 16.57 23.67 31.91
C ALA A 232 16.49 24.95 31.06
N ALA A 233 16.26 24.82 29.75
CA ALA A 233 16.18 25.95 28.82
C ALA A 233 14.75 26.48 28.62
N LEU A 234 13.75 25.59 28.66
CA LEU A 234 12.36 25.92 28.28
C LEU A 234 11.38 25.97 29.48
N GLY A 235 11.75 25.40 30.63
CA GLY A 235 10.92 25.37 31.83
C GLY A 235 9.52 24.81 31.55
N ILE A 236 8.47 25.60 31.87
CA ILE A 236 7.08 25.19 31.71
C ILE A 236 6.67 24.90 30.25
N TRP A 237 7.40 25.44 29.27
CA TRP A 237 7.13 25.21 27.84
C TRP A 237 7.65 23.87 27.33
N THR A 238 8.48 23.17 28.11
CA THR A 238 9.13 21.91 27.70
C THR A 238 8.16 20.85 27.19
N PRO A 239 7.04 20.51 27.87
CA PRO A 239 6.15 19.44 27.43
C PRO A 239 5.50 19.73 26.06
N LEU A 240 5.21 21.01 25.78
CA LEU A 240 4.65 21.42 24.50
C LEU A 240 5.67 21.26 23.37
N ILE A 241 6.88 21.78 23.55
CA ILE A 241 7.93 21.75 22.52
C ILE A 241 8.45 20.33 22.29
N VAL A 242 8.68 19.56 23.36
CA VAL A 242 9.03 18.15 23.27
C VAL A 242 7.93 17.38 22.56
N GLY A 243 6.66 17.62 22.90
CA GLY A 243 5.52 16.97 22.23
C GLY A 243 5.51 17.23 20.73
N LEU A 244 5.77 18.46 20.30
CA LEU A 244 5.85 18.81 18.88
C LEU A 244 7.01 18.09 18.18
N ILE A 245 8.21 18.10 18.76
CA ILE A 245 9.39 17.44 18.18
C ILE A 245 9.18 15.92 18.14
N ALA A 246 8.67 15.33 19.22
CA ALA A 246 8.39 13.91 19.30
C ALA A 246 7.33 13.47 18.30
N TYR A 247 6.27 14.28 18.11
CA TYR A 247 5.26 14.01 17.08
C TYR A 247 5.88 13.99 15.68
N MET A 248 6.79 14.92 15.36
CA MET A 248 7.47 14.95 14.06
C MET A 248 8.29 13.68 13.82
N PHE A 249 9.13 13.26 14.77
CA PHE A 249 9.98 12.09 14.59
C PHE A 249 9.21 10.76 14.66
N LEU A 250 8.35 10.58 15.67
CA LEU A 250 7.51 9.37 15.79
C LEU A 250 6.53 9.27 14.62
N GLY A 251 5.96 10.40 14.20
CA GLY A 251 5.03 10.48 13.07
C GLY A 251 5.69 10.10 11.75
N LEU A 252 6.89 10.62 11.46
CA LEU A 252 7.64 10.25 10.25
C LEU A 252 8.07 8.78 10.24
N ASP A 253 8.51 8.24 11.38
CA ASP A 253 8.89 6.83 11.50
C ASP A 253 7.70 5.89 11.27
N ALA A 254 6.56 6.20 11.90
CA ALA A 254 5.34 5.42 11.76
C ALA A 254 4.71 5.57 10.35
N LEU A 255 4.80 6.75 9.73
CA LEU A 255 4.35 6.97 8.35
C LEU A 255 5.18 6.13 7.37
N SER A 256 6.50 6.15 7.53
CA SER A 256 7.42 5.34 6.71
C SER A 256 7.10 3.86 6.82
N ALA A 257 6.78 3.37 8.02
CA ALA A 257 6.37 1.98 8.24
C ALA A 257 5.00 1.65 7.61
N GLN A 258 4.06 2.59 7.60
CA GLN A 258 2.76 2.38 6.97
C GLN A 258 2.86 2.27 5.44
N ILE A 259 3.65 3.14 4.80
CA ILE A 259 3.76 3.13 3.32
C ILE A 259 4.75 2.08 2.79
N GLU A 260 5.55 1.46 3.66
CA GLU A 260 6.50 0.40 3.32
C GLU A 260 5.82 -0.84 2.71
N GLU A 261 4.59 -1.13 3.13
CA GLU A 261 3.77 -2.29 2.71
C GLU A 261 2.55 -1.84 1.89
N PRO A 262 2.69 -1.54 0.59
CA PRO A 262 1.65 -0.86 -0.18
C PRO A 262 0.39 -1.69 -0.49
N PHE A 263 0.44 -3.00 -0.32
CA PHE A 263 -0.63 -3.91 -0.75
C PHE A 263 -1.56 -4.38 0.37
N GLY A 264 -1.33 -3.90 1.60
CA GLY A 264 -2.11 -4.30 2.77
C GLY A 264 -3.55 -3.75 2.80
N LEU A 265 -4.07 -3.67 4.03
CA LEU A 265 -5.42 -3.22 4.34
C LEU A 265 -5.43 -1.99 5.26
N GLN A 266 -4.28 -1.36 5.49
CA GLN A 266 -4.21 -0.13 6.26
C GLN A 266 -4.77 1.05 5.45
N GLU A 267 -5.24 2.07 6.14
CA GLU A 267 -5.92 3.23 5.55
C GLU A 267 -5.21 3.87 4.33
N ASN A 268 -3.87 3.89 4.32
CA ASN A 268 -3.04 4.51 3.30
C ASN A 268 -2.45 3.52 2.28
N ASP A 269 -2.81 2.25 2.38
CA ASP A 269 -2.41 1.22 1.41
C ASP A 269 -3.20 1.41 0.10
N LEU A 270 -2.70 0.83 -0.98
CA LEU A 270 -3.30 0.94 -2.30
C LEU A 270 -4.72 0.36 -2.29
N PRO A 271 -5.71 1.04 -2.90
CA PRO A 271 -7.10 0.61 -2.88
C PRO A 271 -7.32 -0.47 -3.95
N LEU A 272 -6.71 -1.64 -3.74
CA LEU A 272 -6.67 -2.71 -4.74
C LEU A 272 -8.07 -3.19 -5.13
N ASP A 273 -9.02 -3.24 -4.19
CA ASP A 273 -10.43 -3.59 -4.49
C ASP A 273 -11.06 -2.60 -5.45
N SER A 274 -10.86 -1.29 -5.21
CA SER A 274 -11.35 -0.25 -6.10
C SER A 274 -10.70 -0.32 -7.48
N ILE A 275 -9.41 -0.66 -7.57
CA ILE A 275 -8.71 -0.82 -8.85
C ILE A 275 -9.24 -2.04 -9.61
N VAL A 276 -9.42 -3.18 -8.93
CA VAL A 276 -9.97 -4.38 -9.55
C VAL A 276 -11.42 -4.14 -9.99
N ARG A 277 -12.24 -3.47 -9.18
CA ARG A 277 -13.62 -3.07 -9.54
C ARG A 277 -13.65 -2.13 -10.74
N LEU A 278 -12.67 -1.24 -10.88
CA LEU A 278 -12.54 -0.39 -12.06
C LEU A 278 -12.28 -1.23 -13.33
N ILE A 279 -11.31 -2.15 -13.27
CA ILE A 279 -10.98 -3.05 -14.38
C ILE A 279 -12.21 -3.89 -14.76
N GLU A 280 -12.91 -4.43 -13.76
CA GLU A 280 -14.14 -5.20 -13.91
C GLU A 280 -15.21 -4.39 -14.64
N ARG A 281 -15.55 -3.19 -14.16
CA ARG A 281 -16.58 -2.36 -14.77
C ARG A 281 -16.26 -1.95 -16.20
N GLU A 282 -15.02 -1.54 -16.49
CA GLU A 282 -14.61 -1.16 -17.85
C GLU A 282 -14.68 -2.35 -18.81
N SER A 283 -14.27 -3.53 -18.34
CA SER A 283 -14.29 -4.76 -19.14
C SER A 283 -15.72 -5.23 -19.43
N LEU A 284 -16.57 -5.30 -18.40
CA LEU A 284 -17.98 -5.71 -18.53
C LEU A 284 -18.78 -4.70 -19.37
N SER A 285 -18.48 -3.40 -19.26
CA SER A 285 -19.06 -2.37 -20.13
C SER A 285 -18.75 -2.62 -21.60
N SER A 286 -17.56 -3.13 -21.92
CA SER A 286 -17.18 -3.47 -23.30
C SER A 286 -17.79 -4.79 -23.79
N LEU A 287 -18.24 -5.64 -22.87
CA LEU A 287 -19.03 -6.84 -23.17
C LEU A 287 -20.55 -6.55 -23.28
N GLY A 288 -21.00 -5.35 -22.89
CA GLY A 288 -22.43 -5.03 -22.81
C GLY A 288 -23.15 -5.74 -21.65
N GLN A 289 -22.40 -6.17 -20.63
CA GLN A 289 -22.90 -6.89 -19.46
C GLN A 289 -23.30 -5.94 -18.32
N PRO A 290 -24.13 -6.37 -17.36
CA PRO A 290 -24.50 -5.55 -16.20
C PRO A 290 -23.25 -5.14 -15.41
N LEU A 291 -23.23 -3.89 -14.95
CA LEU A 291 -22.09 -3.32 -14.24
C LEU A 291 -22.24 -3.47 -12.73
N PRO A 292 -21.24 -4.01 -12.03
CA PRO A 292 -21.26 -4.04 -10.57
C PRO A 292 -21.15 -2.61 -10.00
N PRO A 293 -21.66 -2.38 -8.78
CA PRO A 293 -21.65 -1.04 -8.16
C PRO A 293 -20.22 -0.50 -8.01
N ILE A 294 -20.06 0.83 -8.02
CA ILE A 294 -18.78 1.45 -7.64
C ILE A 294 -18.52 1.17 -6.16
N ILE A 295 -17.25 0.94 -5.80
CA ILE A 295 -16.84 0.98 -4.40
C ILE A 295 -16.74 2.45 -4.02
N GLU A 296 -17.71 2.93 -3.25
CA GLU A 296 -17.70 4.29 -2.72
C GLU A 296 -16.79 4.40 -1.50
N ALA A 297 -16.16 5.55 -1.32
CA ALA A 297 -15.27 5.77 -0.19
C ALA A 297 -16.06 5.82 1.12
N GLN A 298 -15.88 4.84 2.01
CA GLN A 298 -16.42 4.89 3.37
C GLN A 298 -15.45 5.64 4.28
N ASP A 299 -15.91 6.70 4.97
CA ASP A 299 -15.05 7.57 5.79
C ASP A 299 -13.86 8.21 5.03
N ASN A 300 -14.00 8.39 3.72
CA ASN A 300 -12.95 8.78 2.77
C ASN A 300 -11.93 7.68 2.44
N ASN A 301 -12.11 6.42 2.85
CA ASN A 301 -11.22 5.31 2.50
C ASN A 301 -11.82 4.47 1.36
N LEU A 302 -11.02 4.16 0.34
CA LEU A 302 -11.38 3.35 -0.83
C LEU A 302 -11.02 1.86 -0.71
N LEU A 303 -10.72 1.40 0.51
CA LEU A 303 -10.51 -0.01 0.82
C LEU A 303 -11.83 -0.69 1.18
#